data_AF-A0AAD7DDJ9-F1
#
_entry.id   AF-A0AAD7DDJ9-F1
#
_cell.length_a   1.000
_cell.length_b   1.000
_cell.length_c   1.000
_cell.angle_alpha   90.00
_cell.angle_beta   90.00
_cell.angle_gamma   90.00
#
_symmetry.space_group_name_H-M   'P 1'
#
loop_
_entity.id
_entity.type
_entity.pdbx_description
1 polymer ?
#
loop_
_entity_poly.entity_id
_entity_poly.type
_entity_poly.pdbx_seq_one_letter_code
_entity_poly.pdbx_strand_id
1 'polypeptide(L)'
;MEFLLAHLDNYAKHSKQKLLITEFWPEFFHSYWPHFHWTLALNEDPPPTCWPSPEATKAAFKARDAGLSDQEKARKSKVQTELKGHRDFKAGVAHRFKDECGDTPAKQHLALRCEIARDMLAAESQEVKQRITDESDTAFEAAMDKYKDAKEGLPSIDPAVQQECQDNFMSIVSPLLNGIQLYTGYTLNLVAARINDKQLDFTTNRRANAGTVGGLDWAKWDPAGYAAMLPAYESLGLNVHDTTASALASTSVSTSASASTSTGPGLSVVGEKLIRVGHSVMRPPPLTPNDEDDDEIMGGQIIPLARPRFLPFPLPVTPAPAPAPTPAPTPAPAPAPAPAPAAAPAPAPAPAPAPAPLAVLGEHR
;
A
#
# COMPACT_ATOMS: atom_id res chain seq x y z
N MET A 1 -20.16 6.63 23.13
CA MET A 1 -21.09 6.47 21.99
C MET A 1 -21.92 7.73 21.78
N GLU A 2 -22.76 8.15 22.72
CA GLU A 2 -23.67 9.30 22.58
C GLU A 2 -23.01 10.60 22.09
N PHE A 3 -21.81 10.93 22.60
CA PHE A 3 -21.03 12.08 22.13
C PHE A 3 -20.76 12.08 20.61
N LEU A 4 -20.50 10.92 20.02
CA LEU A 4 -20.26 10.77 18.57
C LEU A 4 -21.57 10.96 17.79
N LEU A 5 -22.69 10.47 18.32
CA LEU A 5 -24.01 10.64 17.72
C LEU A 5 -24.43 12.12 17.73
N ALA A 6 -24.14 12.87 18.79
CA ALA A 6 -24.44 14.29 18.89
C ALA A 6 -23.66 15.17 17.89
N HIS A 7 -22.53 14.71 17.35
CA HIS A 7 -21.71 15.47 16.39
C HIS A 7 -21.91 15.05 14.92
N LEU A 8 -22.75 14.05 14.64
CA LEU A 8 -22.95 13.50 13.29
C LEU A 8 -23.58 14.52 12.32
N ASP A 9 -24.54 15.34 12.78
CA ASP A 9 -25.14 16.40 11.96
C ASP A 9 -24.13 17.52 11.64
N ASN A 10 -23.29 17.89 12.62
CA ASN A 10 -22.20 18.84 12.38
C ASN A 10 -21.13 18.27 11.43
N TYR A 11 -20.82 16.98 11.52
CA TYR A 11 -19.96 16.31 10.54
C TYR A 11 -20.57 16.37 9.14
N ALA A 12 -21.86 16.05 8.99
CA ALA A 12 -22.56 16.10 7.71
C ALA A 12 -22.60 17.52 7.11
N LYS A 13 -22.78 18.56 7.96
CA LYS A 13 -22.75 19.97 7.56
C LYS A 13 -21.38 20.39 7.02
N HIS A 14 -20.30 20.18 7.79
CA HIS A 14 -18.96 20.57 7.38
C HIS A 14 -18.40 19.70 6.24
N SER A 15 -18.84 18.45 6.13
CA SER A 15 -18.56 17.56 4.98
C SER A 15 -19.11 18.15 3.67
N LYS A 16 -20.38 18.59 3.66
CA LYS A 16 -20.98 19.28 2.50
C LYS A 16 -20.22 20.56 2.10
N GLN A 17 -19.64 21.25 3.07
CA GLN A 17 -18.86 22.48 2.84
C GLN A 17 -17.37 22.24 2.53
N LYS A 18 -16.89 20.99 2.62
CA LYS A 18 -15.46 20.59 2.53
C LYS A 18 -14.56 21.17 3.63
N LEU A 19 -15.14 21.56 4.77
CA LEU A 19 -14.46 22.20 5.91
C LEU A 19 -14.07 21.20 7.01
N LEU A 20 -14.07 19.89 6.70
CA LEU A 20 -13.79 18.85 7.69
C LEU A 20 -12.41 19.00 8.36
N ILE A 21 -11.37 19.26 7.58
CA ILE A 21 -9.99 19.35 8.09
C ILE A 21 -9.72 20.70 8.78
N THR A 22 -10.33 21.77 8.29
CA THR A 22 -10.04 23.15 8.73
C THR A 22 -10.89 23.61 9.91
N GLU A 23 -12.11 23.10 10.06
CA GLU A 23 -13.08 23.59 11.05
C GLU A 23 -13.62 22.44 11.91
N PHE A 24 -14.22 21.41 11.29
CA PHE A 24 -14.87 20.33 12.05
C PHE A 24 -13.88 19.54 12.92
N TRP A 25 -12.77 19.03 12.38
CA TRP A 25 -11.84 18.23 13.17
C TRP A 25 -11.23 19.03 14.33
N PRO A 26 -10.77 20.30 14.15
CA PRO A 26 -10.38 21.16 15.27
C PRO A 26 -11.47 21.33 16.32
N GLU A 27 -12.70 21.69 15.94
CA GLU A 27 -13.83 21.89 16.87
C GLU A 27 -14.20 20.59 17.59
N PHE A 28 -14.36 19.50 16.84
CA PHE A 28 -14.69 18.16 17.34
C PHE A 28 -13.61 17.63 18.28
N PHE A 29 -12.32 17.74 17.95
CA PHE A 29 -11.28 17.29 18.89
C PHE A 29 -11.20 18.18 20.12
N HIS A 30 -11.44 19.49 19.99
CA HIS A 30 -11.49 20.41 21.12
C HIS A 30 -12.66 20.09 22.07
N SER A 31 -13.83 19.69 21.55
CA SER A 31 -14.96 19.24 22.38
C SER A 31 -14.83 17.79 22.87
N TYR A 32 -14.20 16.90 22.09
CA TYR A 32 -14.04 15.47 22.40
C TYR A 32 -13.01 15.21 23.50
N TRP A 33 -11.84 15.85 23.45
CA TRP A 33 -10.76 15.56 24.40
C TRP A 33 -11.14 15.76 25.88
N PRO A 34 -11.89 16.81 26.28
CA PRO A 34 -12.41 16.94 27.66
C PRO A 34 -13.34 15.81 28.11
N HIS A 35 -14.06 15.17 27.18
CA HIS A 35 -14.98 14.06 27.47
C HIS A 35 -14.30 12.69 27.37
N PHE A 36 -13.16 12.61 26.69
CA PHE A 36 -12.36 11.39 26.62
C PHE A 36 -11.49 11.29 27.88
N HIS A 37 -12.07 10.71 28.94
CA HIS A 37 -11.39 10.49 30.21
C HIS A 37 -10.16 9.58 30.06
N TRP A 38 -9.01 10.16 29.75
CA TRP A 38 -7.74 9.60 30.18
C TRP A 38 -7.70 9.83 31.69
N THR A 39 -8.07 8.82 32.49
CA THR A 39 -7.86 8.87 33.96
C THR A 39 -6.39 8.61 34.25
N LEU A 40 -5.57 9.56 33.83
CA LEU A 40 -4.18 9.78 34.20
C LEU A 40 -4.09 11.30 34.35
N ALA A 41 -4.23 11.77 35.59
CA ALA A 41 -4.23 13.19 35.89
C ALA A 41 -2.88 13.79 35.44
N LEU A 42 -2.88 14.88 34.66
CA LEU A 42 -1.65 15.51 34.15
C LEU A 42 -0.68 16.00 35.26
N ASN A 43 -1.17 16.03 36.50
CA ASN A 43 -0.51 16.46 37.73
C ASN A 43 -0.17 15.29 38.68
N GLU A 44 -0.39 14.03 38.27
CA GLU A 44 0.08 12.83 38.97
C GLU A 44 0.86 11.95 37.98
N ASP A 45 2.15 11.75 38.25
CA ASP A 45 2.94 10.78 37.49
C ASP A 45 2.30 9.39 37.59
N PRO A 46 2.27 8.59 36.50
CA PRO A 46 1.74 7.24 36.52
C PRO A 46 2.35 6.43 37.69
N PRO A 47 1.54 5.71 38.48
CA PRO A 47 2.04 5.02 39.66
C PRO A 47 3.20 4.09 39.26
N PRO A 48 4.32 4.07 40.00
CA PRO A 48 5.58 3.42 39.58
C PRO A 48 5.48 1.88 39.47
N THR A 49 4.30 1.31 39.69
CA THR A 49 3.93 -0.09 39.47
C THR A 49 3.43 -0.39 38.05
N CYS A 50 2.96 0.60 37.28
CA CYS A 50 2.48 0.36 35.91
C CYS A 50 3.60 0.22 34.88
N TRP A 51 4.79 0.73 35.19
CA TRP A 51 6.02 0.43 34.48
C TRP A 51 6.79 -0.62 35.29
N PRO A 52 7.22 -1.75 34.70
CA PRO A 52 8.15 -2.64 35.38
C PRO A 52 9.41 -1.85 35.72
N SER A 53 9.73 -1.77 37.02
CA SER A 53 10.94 -1.10 37.55
C SER A 53 12.15 -1.34 36.64
N PRO A 54 13.08 -0.38 36.46
CA PRO A 54 14.30 -0.61 35.70
C PRO A 54 15.04 -1.90 36.10
N GLU A 55 14.93 -2.33 37.35
CA GLU A 55 15.42 -3.63 37.83
C GLU A 55 14.56 -4.82 37.38
N ALA A 56 13.23 -4.72 37.47
CA ALA A 56 12.31 -5.76 36.97
C ALA A 56 12.41 -5.94 35.44
N THR A 57 12.58 -4.85 34.70
CA THR A 57 12.84 -4.86 33.25
C THR A 57 14.19 -5.52 32.94
N LYS A 58 15.27 -5.13 33.64
CA LYS A 58 16.57 -5.80 33.52
C LYS A 58 16.50 -7.28 33.90
N ALA A 59 15.74 -7.64 34.93
CA ALA A 59 15.54 -9.02 35.37
C ALA A 59 14.76 -9.84 34.34
N ALA A 60 13.72 -9.27 33.71
CA ALA A 60 12.97 -9.91 32.63
C ALA A 60 13.85 -10.16 31.39
N PHE A 61 14.65 -9.17 30.97
CA PHE A 61 15.63 -9.37 29.89
C PHE A 61 16.68 -10.43 30.27
N LYS A 62 17.23 -10.38 31.49
CA LYS A 62 18.21 -11.37 31.98
C LYS A 62 17.62 -12.78 32.09
N ALA A 63 16.37 -12.93 32.49
CA ALA A 63 15.67 -14.21 32.54
C ALA A 63 15.42 -14.75 31.12
N ARG A 64 15.02 -13.90 30.17
CA ARG A 64 14.88 -14.27 28.77
C ARG A 64 16.21 -14.71 28.15
N ASP A 65 17.31 -14.00 28.45
CA ASP A 65 18.64 -14.38 27.95
C ASP A 65 19.23 -15.60 28.66
N ALA A 66 18.86 -15.87 29.93
CA ALA A 66 19.22 -17.10 30.63
C ALA A 66 18.57 -18.33 29.99
N GLY A 67 17.29 -18.22 29.61
CA GLY A 67 16.49 -19.29 29.00
C GLY A 67 16.79 -19.60 27.53
N LEU A 68 17.66 -18.84 26.86
CA LEU A 68 18.13 -19.17 25.51
C LEU A 68 18.92 -20.48 25.51
N SER A 69 18.73 -21.29 24.47
CA SER A 69 19.56 -22.47 24.23
C SER A 69 21.02 -22.08 23.99
N ASP A 70 21.95 -23.00 24.22
CA ASP A 70 23.37 -22.75 23.96
C ASP A 70 23.65 -22.47 22.48
N GLN A 71 22.83 -23.02 21.57
CA GLN A 71 22.87 -22.73 20.13
C GLN A 71 22.46 -21.28 19.82
N GLU A 72 21.45 -20.73 20.50
CA GLU A 72 21.05 -19.32 20.35
C GLU A 72 22.04 -18.36 21.01
N LYS A 73 22.61 -18.74 22.16
CA LYS A 73 23.71 -17.98 22.81
C LYS A 73 24.94 -17.91 21.89
N ALA A 74 25.30 -19.02 21.24
CA ALA A 74 26.35 -19.05 20.23
C ALA A 74 26.03 -18.16 19.01
N ARG A 75 24.79 -18.22 18.47
CA ARG A 75 24.34 -17.30 17.40
C ARG A 75 24.42 -15.83 17.82
N LYS A 76 23.93 -15.46 19.01
CA LYS A 76 24.00 -14.08 19.52
C LYS A 76 25.43 -13.60 19.68
N SER A 77 26.31 -14.43 20.25
CA SER A 77 27.73 -14.10 20.43
C SER A 77 28.41 -13.86 19.08
N LYS A 78 28.20 -14.77 18.10
CA LYS A 78 28.72 -14.63 16.74
C LYS A 78 28.25 -13.33 16.08
N VAL A 79 26.94 -13.07 16.09
CA VAL A 79 26.33 -11.84 15.56
C VAL A 79 26.86 -10.59 16.25
N GLN A 80 27.11 -10.62 17.56
CA GLN A 80 27.65 -9.48 18.30
C GLN A 80 29.14 -9.22 17.96
N THR A 81 29.93 -10.26 17.69
CA THR A 81 31.31 -10.13 17.19
C THR A 81 31.33 -9.61 15.74
N GLU A 82 30.44 -10.09 14.87
CA GLU A 82 30.27 -9.64 13.48
C GLU A 82 29.83 -8.15 13.43
N LEU A 83 28.84 -7.75 14.23
CA LEU A 83 28.40 -6.35 14.38
C LEU A 83 29.51 -5.42 14.88
N LYS A 84 30.47 -5.94 15.66
CA LYS A 84 31.61 -5.15 16.11
C LYS A 84 32.53 -4.82 14.94
N GLY A 85 32.91 -5.82 14.13
CA GLY A 85 33.71 -5.61 12.91
C GLY A 85 33.07 -4.62 11.92
N HIS A 86 31.76 -4.73 11.67
CA HIS A 86 31.08 -3.78 10.79
C HIS A 86 30.97 -2.36 11.41
N ARG A 87 30.82 -2.23 12.74
CA ARG A 87 30.88 -0.92 13.41
C ARG A 87 32.27 -0.30 13.31
N ASP A 88 33.31 -1.11 13.47
CA ASP A 88 34.70 -0.67 13.38
C ASP A 88 35.05 -0.21 11.95
N PHE A 89 34.57 -0.91 10.90
CA PHE A 89 34.70 -0.44 9.50
C PHE A 89 34.00 0.91 9.28
N LYS A 90 32.74 1.06 9.71
CA LYS A 90 31.99 2.32 9.56
C LYS A 90 32.63 3.47 10.34
N ALA A 91 33.16 3.20 11.54
CA ALA A 91 33.89 4.17 12.33
C ALA A 91 35.22 4.55 11.66
N GLY A 92 35.95 3.59 11.08
CA GLY A 92 37.18 3.82 10.32
C GLY A 92 36.95 4.69 9.08
N VAL A 93 35.93 4.40 8.28
CA VAL A 93 35.55 5.25 7.13
C VAL A 93 35.20 6.67 7.59
N ALA A 94 34.48 6.82 8.70
CA ALA A 94 34.13 8.14 9.24
C ALA A 94 35.36 8.90 9.78
N HIS A 95 36.32 8.20 10.40
CA HIS A 95 37.58 8.78 10.88
C HIS A 95 38.46 9.23 9.72
N ARG A 96 38.78 8.31 8.78
CA ARG A 96 39.61 8.62 7.61
C ARG A 96 38.98 9.71 6.74
N PHE A 97 37.64 9.72 6.59
CA PHE A 97 36.94 10.84 5.97
C PHE A 97 37.15 12.16 6.71
N LYS A 98 37.09 12.17 8.05
CA LYS A 98 37.31 13.41 8.82
C LYS A 98 38.72 13.96 8.63
N ASP A 99 39.72 13.08 8.49
CA ASP A 99 41.12 13.45 8.28
C ASP A 99 41.37 13.95 6.84
N GLU A 100 40.82 13.26 5.84
CA GLU A 100 41.03 13.58 4.41
C GLU A 100 40.09 14.68 3.87
N CYS A 101 38.96 14.97 4.53
CA CYS A 101 37.95 15.90 4.01
C CYS A 101 38.46 17.34 3.88
N GLY A 102 39.28 17.85 4.80
CA GLY A 102 39.81 19.22 4.77
C GLY A 102 38.76 20.29 4.38
N ASP A 103 39.13 21.18 3.46
CA ASP A 103 38.25 22.20 2.86
C ASP A 103 37.46 21.70 1.62
N THR A 104 37.34 20.39 1.41
CA THR A 104 36.65 19.82 0.25
C THR A 104 35.18 20.30 0.22
N PRO A 105 34.65 20.78 -0.91
CA PRO A 105 33.26 21.24 -0.99
C PRO A 105 32.25 20.15 -0.62
N ALA A 106 31.20 20.51 0.12
CA ALA A 106 30.17 19.56 0.60
C ALA A 106 29.54 18.68 -0.51
N LYS A 107 29.48 19.17 -1.75
CA LYS A 107 29.00 18.40 -2.92
C LYS A 107 29.88 17.19 -3.28
N GLN A 108 31.16 17.21 -2.90
CA GLN A 108 32.13 16.14 -3.16
C GLN A 108 32.28 15.17 -1.97
N HIS A 109 31.77 15.51 -0.78
CA HIS A 109 31.91 14.69 0.44
C HIS A 109 31.40 13.26 0.26
N LEU A 110 30.29 13.07 -0.46
CA LEU A 110 29.75 11.73 -0.71
C LEU A 110 30.69 10.89 -1.60
N ALA A 111 31.25 11.49 -2.66
CA ALA A 111 32.19 10.82 -3.54
C ALA A 111 33.47 10.41 -2.79
N LEU A 112 34.04 11.31 -1.98
CA LEU A 112 35.21 11.03 -1.14
C LEU A 112 34.93 9.90 -0.13
N ARG A 113 33.76 9.88 0.53
CA ARG A 113 33.36 8.77 1.41
C ARG A 113 33.26 7.44 0.67
N CYS A 114 32.74 7.43 -0.55
CA CYS A 114 32.66 6.23 -1.38
C CYS A 114 34.04 5.78 -1.89
N GLU A 115 34.99 6.69 -2.06
CA GLU A 115 36.39 6.37 -2.39
C GLU A 115 37.10 5.76 -1.18
N ILE A 116 37.08 6.42 -0.03
CA ILE A 116 37.64 5.91 1.23
C ILE A 116 37.06 4.54 1.60
N ALA A 117 35.74 4.35 1.44
CA ALA A 117 35.11 3.06 1.70
C ALA A 117 35.55 1.97 0.70
N ARG A 118 35.76 2.30 -0.59
CA ARG A 118 36.31 1.37 -1.58
C ARG A 118 37.76 1.02 -1.29
N ASP A 119 38.60 1.99 -0.92
CA ASP A 119 39.99 1.76 -0.54
C ASP A 119 40.12 0.85 0.68
N MET A 120 39.36 1.17 1.74
CA MET A 120 39.34 0.36 2.95
C MET A 120 38.85 -1.06 2.65
N LEU A 121 37.74 -1.19 1.90
CA LEU A 121 37.26 -2.50 1.47
C LEU A 121 38.27 -3.21 0.57
N ALA A 122 39.04 -2.51 -0.26
CA ALA A 122 40.08 -3.11 -1.09
C ALA A 122 41.28 -3.63 -0.27
N ALA A 123 41.63 -2.94 0.83
CA ALA A 123 42.67 -3.35 1.77
C ALA A 123 42.26 -4.53 2.68
N GLU A 124 40.96 -4.76 2.89
CA GLU A 124 40.46 -5.89 3.69
C GLU A 124 40.82 -7.26 3.09
N SER A 125 40.88 -8.29 3.95
CA SER A 125 41.17 -9.66 3.52
C SER A 125 40.07 -10.22 2.60
N GLN A 126 40.43 -11.19 1.76
CA GLN A 126 39.46 -11.85 0.87
C GLN A 126 38.33 -12.56 1.65
N GLU A 127 38.65 -13.08 2.84
CA GLU A 127 37.67 -13.71 3.74
C GLU A 127 36.62 -12.70 4.25
N VAL A 128 37.06 -11.48 4.61
CA VAL A 128 36.14 -10.41 5.06
C VAL A 128 35.27 -9.94 3.90
N LYS A 129 35.83 -9.80 2.69
CA LYS A 129 35.09 -9.46 1.47
C LYS A 129 34.00 -10.50 1.17
N GLN A 130 34.37 -11.78 1.15
CA GLN A 130 33.41 -12.87 0.91
C GLN A 130 32.28 -12.86 1.95
N ARG A 131 32.64 -12.75 3.24
CA ARG A 131 31.63 -12.70 4.31
C ARG A 131 30.65 -11.53 4.16
N ILE A 132 31.13 -10.34 3.78
CA ILE A 132 30.24 -9.17 3.52
C ILE A 132 29.31 -9.43 2.32
N THR A 133 29.79 -10.12 1.28
CA THR A 133 28.95 -10.55 0.16
C THR A 133 27.89 -11.56 0.61
N ASP A 134 28.28 -12.61 1.34
CA ASP A 134 27.35 -13.62 1.86
C ASP A 134 26.30 -13.02 2.81
N GLU A 135 26.71 -12.09 3.68
CA GLU A 135 25.82 -11.31 4.58
C GLU A 135 24.83 -10.43 3.77
N SER A 136 25.31 -9.76 2.71
CA SER A 136 24.48 -8.93 1.82
C SER A 136 23.47 -9.76 1.04
N ASP A 137 23.88 -10.89 0.47
CA ASP A 137 23.01 -11.77 -0.29
C ASP A 137 21.95 -12.42 0.61
N THR A 138 22.34 -12.90 1.80
CA THR A 138 21.40 -13.42 2.81
C THR A 138 20.38 -12.35 3.24
N ALA A 139 20.82 -11.09 3.42
CA ALA A 139 19.93 -9.99 3.78
C ALA A 139 18.99 -9.60 2.62
N PHE A 140 19.46 -9.70 1.37
CA PHE A 140 18.65 -9.47 0.17
C PHE A 140 17.59 -10.55 -0.02
N GLU A 141 17.94 -11.84 0.13
CA GLU A 141 16.99 -12.96 0.08
C GLU A 141 15.91 -12.80 1.15
N ALA A 142 16.29 -12.54 2.41
CA ALA A 142 15.34 -12.32 3.51
C ALA A 142 14.46 -11.06 3.34
N ALA A 143 14.91 -10.06 2.58
CA ALA A 143 14.10 -8.90 2.20
C ALA A 143 13.15 -9.22 1.03
N MET A 144 13.62 -10.00 0.06
CA MET A 144 12.81 -10.48 -1.07
C MET A 144 11.70 -11.42 -0.62
N ASP A 145 11.93 -12.28 0.37
CA ASP A 145 10.90 -13.17 0.90
C ASP A 145 9.82 -12.37 1.65
N LYS A 146 10.20 -11.43 2.53
CA LYS A 146 9.22 -10.48 3.13
C LYS A 146 8.42 -9.70 2.10
N TYR A 147 9.04 -9.35 0.97
CA TYR A 147 8.35 -8.68 -0.14
C TYR A 147 7.37 -9.63 -0.88
N LYS A 148 7.70 -10.92 -1.03
CA LYS A 148 6.77 -11.93 -1.54
C LYS A 148 5.60 -12.13 -0.57
N ASP A 149 5.87 -12.35 0.71
CA ASP A 149 4.85 -12.52 1.77
C ASP A 149 3.89 -11.33 1.80
N ALA A 150 4.42 -10.09 1.77
CA ALA A 150 3.64 -8.87 1.71
C ALA A 150 2.83 -8.72 0.41
N LYS A 151 3.24 -9.41 -0.66
CA LYS A 151 2.56 -9.42 -1.96
C LYS A 151 1.51 -10.53 -2.08
N GLU A 152 1.63 -11.63 -1.33
CA GLU A 152 0.64 -12.73 -1.34
C GLU A 152 -0.75 -12.31 -0.79
N GLY A 153 -0.85 -11.16 -0.12
CA GLY A 153 -2.13 -10.53 0.25
C GLY A 153 -2.60 -9.38 -0.65
N LEU A 154 -1.84 -8.99 -1.68
CA LEU A 154 -2.22 -7.88 -2.56
C LEU A 154 -3.17 -8.36 -3.67
N PRO A 155 -4.16 -7.52 -4.10
CA PRO A 155 -5.01 -7.86 -5.22
C PRO A 155 -4.17 -8.11 -6.47
N SER A 156 -4.52 -9.16 -7.23
CA SER A 156 -3.77 -9.56 -8.42
C SER A 156 -3.58 -8.40 -9.38
N ILE A 157 -2.39 -8.29 -9.97
CA ILE A 157 -2.04 -7.29 -10.98
C ILE A 157 -2.49 -7.76 -12.39
N ASP A 158 -2.79 -9.05 -12.55
CA ASP A 158 -3.25 -9.65 -13.79
C ASP A 158 -4.59 -9.04 -14.23
N PRO A 159 -4.69 -8.42 -15.43
CA PRO A 159 -5.93 -7.82 -15.90
C PRO A 159 -7.09 -8.82 -16.03
N ALA A 160 -6.83 -10.11 -16.27
CA ALA A 160 -7.88 -11.13 -16.35
C ALA A 160 -8.52 -11.38 -14.97
N VAL A 161 -7.67 -11.60 -13.95
CA VAL A 161 -8.13 -11.78 -12.55
C VAL A 161 -8.79 -10.50 -12.04
N GLN A 162 -8.29 -9.32 -12.41
CA GLN A 162 -8.94 -8.05 -12.05
C GLN A 162 -10.31 -7.85 -12.69
N GLN A 163 -10.52 -8.34 -13.92
CA GLN A 163 -11.83 -8.31 -14.56
C GLN A 163 -12.79 -9.28 -13.87
N GLU A 164 -12.34 -10.50 -13.56
CA GLU A 164 -13.12 -11.47 -12.78
C GLU A 164 -13.49 -10.92 -11.39
N CYS A 165 -12.56 -10.27 -10.68
CA CYS A 165 -12.85 -9.60 -9.42
C CYS A 165 -13.88 -8.46 -9.57
N GLN A 166 -13.86 -7.71 -10.67
CA GLN A 166 -14.87 -6.67 -10.94
C GLN A 166 -16.25 -7.28 -11.19
N ASP A 167 -16.33 -8.36 -11.99
CA ASP A 167 -17.58 -9.04 -12.31
C ASP A 167 -18.18 -9.71 -11.05
N ASN A 168 -17.35 -10.32 -10.21
CA ASN A 168 -17.74 -10.88 -8.92
C ASN A 168 -18.13 -9.79 -7.89
N PHE A 169 -17.42 -8.67 -7.85
CA PHE A 169 -17.80 -7.53 -7.00
C PHE A 169 -19.17 -6.97 -7.41
N MET A 170 -19.45 -6.87 -8.71
CA MET A 170 -20.75 -6.44 -9.21
C MET A 170 -21.86 -7.45 -8.89
N SER A 171 -21.60 -8.76 -8.87
CA SER A 171 -22.62 -9.75 -8.48
C SER A 171 -23.01 -9.62 -6.99
N ILE A 172 -22.04 -9.32 -6.12
CA ILE A 172 -22.26 -9.07 -4.68
C ILE A 172 -22.98 -7.74 -4.42
N VAL A 173 -22.66 -6.69 -5.18
CA VAL A 173 -23.15 -5.32 -4.92
C VAL A 173 -24.46 -5.00 -5.67
N SER A 174 -24.75 -5.64 -6.80
CA SER A 174 -25.97 -5.36 -7.57
C SER A 174 -27.28 -5.51 -6.78
N PRO A 175 -27.48 -6.54 -5.93
CA PRO A 175 -28.70 -6.65 -5.13
C PRO A 175 -28.87 -5.49 -4.14
N LEU A 176 -27.78 -4.93 -3.59
CA LEU A 176 -27.80 -3.77 -2.68
C LEU A 176 -28.28 -2.52 -3.43
N LEU A 177 -27.67 -2.25 -4.59
CA LEU A 177 -28.01 -1.08 -5.40
C LEU A 177 -29.44 -1.17 -5.91
N ASN A 178 -29.89 -2.36 -6.32
CA ASN A 178 -31.27 -2.61 -6.72
C ASN A 178 -32.24 -2.45 -5.54
N GLY A 179 -31.90 -2.93 -4.34
CA GLY A 179 -32.72 -2.77 -3.14
C GLY A 179 -32.82 -1.30 -2.69
N ILE A 180 -31.70 -0.58 -2.67
CA ILE A 180 -31.68 0.87 -2.42
C ILE A 180 -32.57 1.59 -3.45
N GLN A 181 -32.40 1.31 -4.74
CA GLN A 181 -33.22 1.90 -5.79
C GLN A 181 -34.71 1.57 -5.63
N LEU A 182 -35.06 0.34 -5.25
CA LEU A 182 -36.44 -0.10 -5.05
C LEU A 182 -37.13 0.61 -3.87
N TYR A 183 -36.47 0.71 -2.71
CA TYR A 183 -37.09 1.26 -1.49
C TYR A 183 -36.95 2.78 -1.34
N THR A 184 -35.97 3.40 -2.01
CA THR A 184 -35.68 4.84 -1.88
C THR A 184 -35.89 5.64 -3.16
N GLY A 185 -35.97 4.97 -4.33
CA GLY A 185 -35.93 5.62 -5.63
C GLY A 185 -34.54 6.12 -6.07
N TYR A 186 -33.52 6.08 -5.20
CA TYR A 186 -32.19 6.60 -5.53
C TYR A 186 -31.37 5.63 -6.39
N THR A 187 -30.80 6.18 -7.46
CA THR A 187 -29.79 5.49 -8.26
C THR A 187 -28.40 5.87 -7.75
N LEU A 188 -27.75 4.93 -7.05
CA LEU A 188 -26.35 5.08 -6.65
C LEU A 188 -25.43 4.58 -7.76
N ASN A 189 -24.41 5.35 -8.10
CA ASN A 189 -23.34 4.93 -9.01
C ASN A 189 -22.10 4.64 -8.17
N LEU A 190 -21.68 3.38 -8.11
CA LEU A 190 -20.40 3.02 -7.51
C LEU A 190 -19.30 3.17 -8.56
N VAL A 191 -18.18 3.79 -8.19
CA VAL A 191 -17.02 3.96 -9.08
C VAL A 191 -15.84 3.24 -8.47
N ALA A 192 -15.46 2.10 -9.05
CA ALA A 192 -14.15 1.49 -8.84
C ALA A 192 -13.14 2.17 -9.77
N ALA A 193 -12.00 2.60 -9.23
CA ALA A 193 -10.93 3.22 -10.00
C ALA A 193 -9.63 2.46 -9.78
N ARG A 194 -8.92 2.15 -10.87
CA ARG A 194 -7.58 1.55 -10.80
C ARG A 194 -6.55 2.69 -10.82
N ILE A 195 -5.86 2.88 -9.71
CA ILE A 195 -4.72 3.80 -9.65
C ILE A 195 -3.50 3.03 -10.18
N ASN A 196 -3.10 3.33 -11.42
CA ASN A 196 -1.80 2.91 -11.95
C ASN A 196 -0.79 4.04 -11.77
N ASP A 197 0.50 3.73 -11.60
CA ASP A 197 1.58 4.68 -11.29
C ASP A 197 1.74 5.84 -12.30
N LYS A 198 1.12 5.71 -13.49
CA LYS A 198 1.22 6.67 -14.60
C LYS A 198 -0.11 7.31 -14.98
N GLN A 199 -1.25 6.76 -14.54
CA GLN A 199 -2.58 7.24 -14.93
C GLN A 199 -3.65 6.70 -13.97
N LEU A 200 -4.60 7.54 -13.53
CA LEU A 200 -5.84 7.04 -12.94
C LEU A 200 -6.72 6.53 -14.09
N ASP A 201 -6.98 5.22 -14.10
CA ASP A 201 -7.87 4.60 -15.06
C ASP A 201 -9.22 4.32 -14.38
N PHE A 202 -10.25 5.03 -14.84
CA PHE A 202 -11.59 4.97 -14.25
C PHE A 202 -12.45 3.97 -15.03
N THR A 203 -12.37 2.69 -14.68
CA THR A 203 -13.29 1.66 -15.18
C THR A 203 -14.69 1.85 -14.56
N THR A 204 -15.44 2.81 -15.11
CA THR A 204 -16.81 3.14 -14.68
C THR A 204 -17.80 2.09 -15.19
N ASN A 205 -17.95 1.00 -14.42
CA ASN A 205 -18.84 -0.09 -14.81
C ASN A 205 -20.31 0.15 -14.41
N ARG A 206 -21.17 0.26 -15.44
CA ARG A 206 -22.65 0.40 -15.46
C ARG A 206 -23.30 1.48 -14.58
N ARG A 207 -24.02 2.40 -15.24
CA ARG A 207 -25.19 3.09 -14.67
C ARG A 207 -26.36 2.12 -14.55
N ALA A 208 -26.92 1.97 -13.35
CA ALA A 208 -28.23 1.35 -13.15
C ALA A 208 -29.36 2.38 -13.39
N ASN A 209 -29.47 2.91 -14.61
CA ASN A 209 -30.49 3.91 -14.96
C ASN A 209 -31.90 3.28 -14.95
N ALA A 210 -32.67 3.48 -13.88
CA ALA A 210 -34.12 3.43 -13.91
C ALA A 210 -34.65 4.87 -14.04
N GLY A 211 -35.48 5.12 -15.05
CA GLY A 211 -35.81 6.48 -15.47
C GLY A 211 -36.90 7.16 -14.64
N THR A 212 -36.53 8.24 -13.96
CA THR A 212 -37.43 9.39 -13.72
C THR A 212 -36.60 10.68 -13.80
N VAL A 213 -36.88 11.51 -14.82
CA VAL A 213 -36.14 12.77 -15.08
C VAL A 213 -36.68 13.93 -14.24
N GLY A 214 -37.79 13.73 -13.52
CA GLY A 214 -38.26 14.65 -12.48
C GLY A 214 -37.59 14.35 -11.15
N GLY A 215 -37.02 15.37 -10.50
CA GLY A 215 -36.35 15.24 -9.20
C GLY A 215 -37.26 14.61 -8.14
N LEU A 216 -36.68 13.74 -7.32
CA LEU A 216 -37.41 12.88 -6.38
C LEU A 216 -37.77 13.60 -5.07
N ASP A 217 -38.96 13.28 -4.59
CA ASP A 217 -39.56 13.74 -3.35
C ASP A 217 -39.26 12.74 -2.22
N TRP A 218 -38.60 13.22 -1.15
CA TRP A 218 -38.24 12.41 0.03
C TRP A 218 -39.46 11.83 0.75
N ALA A 219 -40.66 12.38 0.56
CA ALA A 219 -41.90 11.89 1.18
C ALA A 219 -42.34 10.49 0.70
N LYS A 220 -41.69 9.92 -0.32
CA LYS A 220 -41.99 8.58 -0.88
C LYS A 220 -41.00 7.48 -0.50
N TRP A 221 -40.02 7.77 0.36
CA TRP A 221 -39.15 6.74 0.92
C TRP A 221 -39.97 5.77 1.78
N ASP A 222 -39.76 4.46 1.62
CA ASP A 222 -40.24 3.43 2.54
C ASP A 222 -39.14 3.06 3.56
N PRO A 223 -39.19 3.57 4.81
CA PRO A 223 -38.17 3.28 5.81
C PRO A 223 -38.28 1.84 6.34
N ALA A 224 -39.47 1.25 6.30
CA ALA A 224 -39.73 -0.09 6.82
C ALA A 224 -39.22 -1.17 5.84
N GLY A 225 -39.50 -1.02 4.55
CA GLY A 225 -38.95 -1.88 3.50
C GLY A 225 -37.43 -1.80 3.41
N TYR A 226 -36.85 -0.60 3.55
CA TYR A 226 -35.40 -0.43 3.63
C TYR A 226 -34.79 -1.12 4.87
N ALA A 227 -35.40 -0.95 6.05
CA ALA A 227 -34.95 -1.61 7.28
C ALA A 227 -35.06 -3.14 7.21
N ALA A 228 -36.07 -3.68 6.52
CA ALA A 228 -36.24 -5.12 6.31
C ALA A 228 -35.20 -5.74 5.37
N MET A 229 -34.59 -4.95 4.48
CA MET A 229 -33.55 -5.42 3.54
C MET A 229 -32.17 -5.56 4.20
N LEU A 230 -31.85 -4.73 5.20
CA LEU A 230 -30.54 -4.69 5.86
C LEU A 230 -30.05 -6.04 6.44
N PRO A 231 -30.85 -6.81 7.20
CA PRO A 231 -30.41 -8.09 7.78
C PRO A 231 -30.06 -9.15 6.72
N ALA A 232 -30.74 -9.14 5.57
CA ALA A 232 -30.39 -10.02 4.46
C ALA A 232 -29.00 -9.68 3.92
N TYR A 233 -28.63 -8.40 3.90
CA TYR A 233 -27.31 -7.93 3.47
C TYR A 233 -26.19 -8.22 4.47
N GLU A 234 -26.45 -8.08 5.77
CA GLU A 234 -25.50 -8.46 6.82
C GLU A 234 -25.14 -9.96 6.73
N SER A 235 -26.14 -10.81 6.44
CA SER A 235 -25.90 -12.24 6.20
C SER A 235 -25.07 -12.51 4.95
N LEU A 236 -25.19 -11.68 3.90
CA LEU A 236 -24.43 -11.84 2.66
C LEU A 236 -22.94 -11.51 2.88
N GLY A 237 -22.64 -10.44 3.62
CA GLY A 237 -21.28 -9.99 3.88
C GLY A 237 -20.45 -10.97 4.71
N LEU A 238 -21.08 -11.68 5.66
CA LEU A 238 -20.40 -12.69 6.48
C LEU A 238 -19.99 -13.94 5.69
N ASN A 239 -20.83 -14.39 4.75
CA ASN A 239 -20.57 -15.61 3.95
C ASN A 239 -19.42 -15.45 2.95
N VAL A 240 -19.14 -14.22 2.47
CA VAL A 240 -18.02 -13.98 1.52
C VAL A 240 -16.66 -14.25 2.17
N HIS A 241 -16.51 -13.95 3.48
CA HIS A 241 -15.27 -14.20 4.22
C HIS A 241 -14.95 -15.69 4.39
N ASP A 242 -15.95 -16.53 4.68
CA ASP A 242 -15.75 -17.98 4.82
C ASP A 242 -15.42 -18.64 3.48
N THR A 243 -16.02 -18.21 2.36
CA THR A 243 -15.68 -18.77 1.04
C THR A 243 -14.23 -18.53 0.63
N THR A 244 -13.64 -17.38 0.97
CA THR A 244 -12.21 -17.12 0.70
C THR A 244 -11.25 -17.96 1.55
N ALA A 245 -11.67 -18.43 2.73
CA ALA A 245 -10.88 -19.35 3.56
C ALA A 245 -11.09 -20.82 3.15
N SER A 246 -12.31 -21.21 2.81
CA SER A 246 -12.66 -22.61 2.50
C SER A 246 -12.19 -23.06 1.11
N ALA A 247 -12.10 -22.14 0.13
CA ALA A 247 -11.63 -22.47 -1.23
C ALA A 247 -10.16 -22.94 -1.31
N LEU A 248 -9.35 -22.72 -0.26
CA LEU A 248 -7.98 -23.24 -0.15
C LEU A 248 -7.88 -24.61 0.53
N ALA A 249 -8.98 -25.14 1.07
CA ALA A 249 -9.01 -26.37 1.85
C ALA A 249 -10.07 -27.36 1.32
N SER A 250 -9.67 -28.19 0.35
CA SER A 250 -10.39 -29.31 -0.29
C SER A 250 -11.10 -29.00 -1.62
N THR A 251 -10.44 -29.36 -2.73
CA THR A 251 -11.05 -30.18 -3.79
C THR A 251 -9.94 -30.84 -4.61
N SER A 252 -9.80 -32.16 -4.50
CA SER A 252 -8.90 -32.98 -5.32
C SER A 252 -9.72 -33.96 -6.17
N VAL A 253 -10.16 -33.51 -7.35
CA VAL A 253 -10.84 -34.36 -8.35
C VAL A 253 -10.32 -34.03 -9.76
N SER A 254 -9.67 -35.00 -10.40
CA SER A 254 -9.38 -35.03 -11.85
C SER A 254 -10.72 -35.21 -12.62
N THR A 255 -10.98 -34.76 -13.85
CA THR A 255 -10.18 -34.31 -15.02
C THR A 255 -11.18 -33.57 -15.97
N SER A 256 -10.89 -32.92 -17.12
CA SER A 256 -9.72 -32.75 -18.01
C SER A 256 -9.95 -31.52 -18.94
N ALA A 257 -9.02 -31.26 -19.88
CA ALA A 257 -9.07 -30.29 -20.98
C ALA A 257 -8.99 -28.78 -20.57
N SER A 258 -8.49 -27.85 -21.40
CA SER A 258 -7.50 -27.90 -22.50
C SER A 258 -7.18 -26.44 -22.90
N ALA A 259 -5.89 -26.13 -23.17
CA ALA A 259 -5.39 -24.86 -23.72
C ALA A 259 -5.61 -23.59 -22.83
N SER A 260 -4.77 -22.55 -22.86
CA SER A 260 -3.40 -22.40 -23.41
C SER A 260 -2.76 -21.14 -22.81
N THR A 261 -1.58 -21.26 -22.21
CA THR A 261 -0.81 -20.16 -21.62
C THR A 261 0.04 -19.41 -22.67
N SER A 262 0.16 -18.09 -22.55
CA SER A 262 1.20 -17.30 -23.22
C SER A 262 1.96 -16.45 -22.20
N THR A 263 3.28 -16.56 -22.16
CA THR A 263 4.12 -15.95 -21.12
C THR A 263 5.29 -15.16 -21.71
N GLY A 264 5.43 -13.91 -21.25
CA GLY A 264 6.71 -13.20 -21.13
C GLY A 264 6.97 -12.03 -22.11
N PRO A 265 8.01 -11.20 -21.86
CA PRO A 265 8.75 -11.05 -20.59
C PRO A 265 9.06 -9.58 -20.17
N GLY A 266 9.21 -9.38 -18.86
CA GLY A 266 10.24 -8.53 -18.21
C GLY A 266 10.29 -7.01 -18.44
N LEU A 267 10.11 -6.24 -17.35
CA LEU A 267 10.92 -5.05 -17.06
C LEU A 267 11.02 -4.80 -15.54
N SER A 268 12.04 -4.06 -15.11
CA SER A 268 12.45 -3.86 -13.71
C SER A 268 12.28 -2.39 -13.25
N VAL A 269 12.59 -2.13 -11.97
CA VAL A 269 12.96 -0.83 -11.33
C VAL A 269 11.87 -0.02 -10.60
N VAL A 270 11.90 -0.15 -9.26
CA VAL A 270 11.87 0.88 -8.18
C VAL A 270 10.72 1.90 -8.06
N GLY A 271 10.13 1.96 -6.85
CA GLY A 271 9.63 3.22 -6.27
C GLY A 271 8.54 3.09 -5.19
N GLU A 272 8.89 3.20 -3.90
CA GLU A 272 7.90 3.46 -2.85
C GLU A 272 7.29 4.86 -3.02
N LYS A 273 5.96 5.01 -2.91
CA LYS A 273 5.41 6.26 -2.36
C LYS A 273 4.03 6.16 -1.69
N LEU A 274 4.02 6.68 -0.47
CA LEU A 274 2.87 7.03 0.38
C LEU A 274 1.70 7.67 -0.39
N ILE A 275 0.50 7.06 -0.30
CA ILE A 275 -0.73 7.63 -0.87
C ILE A 275 -1.22 8.80 -0.02
N ARG A 276 -1.44 9.95 -0.65
CA ARG A 276 -2.08 11.13 -0.05
C ARG A 276 -3.37 11.42 -0.80
N VAL A 277 -4.53 11.30 -0.15
CA VAL A 277 -5.83 11.59 -0.76
C VAL A 277 -5.97 13.10 -1.01
N GLY A 278 -5.79 13.52 -2.26
CA GLY A 278 -5.92 14.91 -2.68
C GLY A 278 -7.15 15.12 -3.57
N HIS A 279 -8.14 15.86 -3.07
CA HIS A 279 -9.24 16.36 -3.90
C HIS A 279 -8.81 17.66 -4.59
N SER A 280 -8.54 17.61 -5.90
CA SER A 280 -8.33 18.82 -6.70
C SER A 280 -9.68 19.47 -7.03
N VAL A 281 -9.84 20.75 -6.67
CA VAL A 281 -11.03 21.56 -7.01
C VAL A 281 -10.59 22.71 -7.90
N MET A 282 -11.19 22.77 -9.09
CA MET A 282 -11.00 23.82 -10.08
C MET A 282 -11.45 25.17 -9.49
N ARG A 283 -10.59 26.20 -9.57
CA ARG A 283 -10.88 27.55 -9.06
C ARG A 283 -11.50 28.41 -10.17
N PRO A 284 -12.71 28.98 -10.00
CA PRO A 284 -13.22 29.99 -10.93
C PRO A 284 -12.47 31.33 -10.75
N PRO A 285 -12.41 32.20 -11.78
CA PRO A 285 -11.80 33.52 -11.67
C PRO A 285 -12.67 34.46 -10.82
N PRO A 286 -12.08 35.45 -10.12
CA PRO A 286 -12.85 36.43 -9.37
C PRO A 286 -13.52 37.43 -10.32
N LEU A 287 -14.81 37.67 -10.09
CA LEU A 287 -15.51 38.85 -10.59
C LEU A 287 -15.23 40.01 -9.64
N THR A 288 -14.74 41.14 -10.16
CA THR A 288 -15.01 42.46 -9.59
C THR A 288 -16.24 43.02 -10.33
N PRO A 289 -17.10 43.81 -9.67
CA PRO A 289 -16.84 45.26 -9.68
C PRO A 289 -17.32 46.03 -8.43
N ASN A 290 -16.83 47.27 -8.33
CA ASN A 290 -17.42 48.48 -7.74
C ASN A 290 -18.06 48.40 -6.34
N ASP A 291 -17.47 49.16 -5.41
CA ASP A 291 -18.23 50.14 -4.63
C ASP A 291 -17.61 51.52 -4.89
N GLU A 292 -18.45 52.52 -5.12
CA GLU A 292 -18.13 53.95 -5.23
C GLU A 292 -18.41 54.62 -3.86
N ASP A 293 -17.90 55.85 -3.68
CA ASP A 293 -18.08 56.84 -2.59
C ASP A 293 -16.67 57.39 -2.26
N ASP A 294 -16.27 58.56 -2.77
CA ASP A 294 -16.54 59.91 -2.22
C ASP A 294 -16.07 60.03 -0.75
N ASP A 295 -15.13 60.90 -0.37
CA ASP A 295 -15.02 62.32 -0.71
C ASP A 295 -13.57 62.90 -0.58
N GLU A 296 -13.44 64.20 -0.87
CA GLU A 296 -12.54 65.17 -0.18
C GLU A 296 -11.27 65.74 -0.89
N ILE A 297 -11.48 66.93 -1.51
CA ILE A 297 -10.64 68.16 -1.48
C ILE A 297 -9.40 68.35 -2.42
N MET A 298 -9.65 69.18 -3.44
CA MET A 298 -8.86 70.35 -3.92
C MET A 298 -7.35 70.25 -4.22
N GLY A 299 -7.05 70.24 -5.54
CA GLY A 299 -6.40 71.40 -6.16
C GLY A 299 -4.86 71.43 -6.32
N GLY A 300 -4.34 70.92 -7.44
CA GLY A 300 -2.97 71.24 -7.88
C GLY A 300 -2.46 70.49 -9.13
N GLN A 301 -1.92 71.25 -10.10
CA GLN A 301 -0.97 70.83 -11.15
C GLN A 301 -1.31 69.66 -12.13
N ILE A 302 -1.90 70.05 -13.26
CA ILE A 302 -1.26 70.04 -14.60
C ILE A 302 -0.34 68.84 -14.96
N ILE A 303 -0.88 67.95 -15.81
CA ILE A 303 -0.22 67.07 -16.82
C ILE A 303 0.78 66.00 -16.35
N PRO A 304 0.38 64.71 -16.41
CA PRO A 304 1.29 63.57 -16.56
C PRO A 304 1.33 63.03 -18.00
N LEU A 305 2.57 62.82 -18.48
CA LEU A 305 2.98 62.30 -19.78
C LEU A 305 2.22 61.03 -20.25
N ALA A 306 1.79 61.04 -21.52
CA ALA A 306 1.37 59.83 -22.22
C ALA A 306 2.54 58.85 -22.38
N ARG A 307 2.51 57.72 -21.65
CA ARG A 307 3.43 56.60 -21.87
C ARG A 307 3.00 55.80 -23.11
N PRO A 308 3.81 55.70 -24.18
CA PRO A 308 3.49 54.81 -25.29
C PRO A 308 3.52 53.36 -24.82
N ARG A 309 2.43 52.62 -25.08
CA ARG A 309 2.37 51.17 -24.87
C ARG A 309 3.32 50.49 -25.87
N PHE A 310 4.45 49.98 -25.39
CA PHE A 310 5.26 49.04 -26.15
C PHE A 310 4.45 47.76 -26.39
N LEU A 311 4.14 47.47 -27.66
CA LEU A 311 3.61 46.17 -28.06
C LEU A 311 4.77 45.15 -28.07
N PRO A 312 4.59 43.94 -27.52
CA PRO A 312 5.63 42.93 -27.51
C PRO A 312 5.92 42.45 -28.94
N PHE A 313 7.20 42.50 -29.33
CA PHE A 313 7.67 41.94 -30.60
C PHE A 313 7.43 40.42 -30.62
N PRO A 314 6.90 39.85 -31.72
CA PRO A 314 6.78 38.40 -31.84
C PRO A 314 8.19 37.78 -31.97
N LEU A 315 8.52 36.88 -31.05
CA LEU A 315 9.78 36.14 -31.09
C LEU A 315 9.78 35.14 -32.27
N PRO A 316 10.93 34.92 -32.93
CA PRO A 316 11.02 33.98 -34.03
C PRO A 316 10.77 32.55 -33.53
N VAL A 317 9.82 31.86 -34.17
CA VAL A 317 9.52 30.45 -33.89
C VAL A 317 10.63 29.55 -34.45
N THR A 318 11.32 28.83 -33.57
CA THR A 318 12.26 27.78 -33.96
C THR A 318 11.49 26.59 -34.56
N PRO A 319 11.87 26.08 -35.74
CA PRO A 319 11.20 24.92 -36.33
C PRO A 319 11.40 23.68 -35.47
N ALA A 320 10.34 22.88 -35.31
CA ALA A 320 10.40 21.63 -34.56
C ALA A 320 11.34 20.62 -35.26
N PRO A 321 12.16 19.85 -34.51
CA PRO A 321 13.05 18.86 -35.10
C PRO A 321 12.26 17.74 -35.80
N ALA A 322 12.77 17.28 -36.94
CA ALA A 322 12.15 16.22 -37.71
C ALA A 322 12.11 14.88 -36.93
N PRO A 323 11.04 14.07 -37.06
CA PRO A 323 10.93 12.80 -36.35
C PRO A 323 12.01 11.81 -36.80
N ALA A 324 12.58 11.08 -35.84
CA ALA A 324 13.59 10.05 -36.10
C ALA A 324 12.98 8.86 -36.89
N PRO A 325 13.76 8.22 -37.78
CA PRO A 325 13.26 7.09 -38.57
C PRO A 325 12.89 5.89 -37.69
N THR A 326 11.77 5.25 -38.00
CA THR A 326 11.28 4.07 -37.28
C THR A 326 12.23 2.88 -37.50
N PRO A 327 12.64 2.15 -36.45
CA PRO A 327 13.46 0.94 -36.59
C PRO A 327 12.79 -0.12 -37.47
N ALA A 328 13.59 -0.85 -38.25
CA ALA A 328 13.12 -1.98 -39.03
C ALA A 328 12.62 -3.13 -38.12
N PRO A 329 11.59 -3.89 -38.53
CA PRO A 329 11.03 -4.97 -37.71
C PRO A 329 12.04 -6.12 -37.52
N THR A 330 12.22 -6.54 -36.26
CA THR A 330 13.04 -7.71 -35.90
C THR A 330 12.47 -8.99 -36.53
N PRO A 331 13.30 -9.88 -37.11
CA PRO A 331 12.84 -11.17 -37.62
C PRO A 331 12.15 -12.02 -36.55
N ALA A 332 11.06 -12.71 -36.92
CA ALA A 332 10.35 -13.60 -36.03
C ALA A 332 11.23 -14.80 -35.60
N PRO A 333 11.20 -15.21 -34.32
CA PRO A 333 11.98 -16.35 -33.84
C PRO A 333 11.50 -17.67 -34.48
N ALA A 334 12.44 -18.57 -34.75
CA ALA A 334 12.15 -19.90 -35.29
C ALA A 334 11.32 -20.74 -34.30
N PRO A 335 10.40 -21.60 -34.79
CA PRO A 335 9.58 -22.43 -33.92
C PRO A 335 10.41 -23.42 -33.11
N ALA A 336 10.07 -23.58 -31.83
CA ALA A 336 10.74 -24.51 -30.93
C ALA A 336 10.49 -25.98 -31.34
N PRO A 337 11.47 -26.88 -31.15
CA PRO A 337 11.31 -28.30 -31.45
C PRO A 337 10.23 -28.94 -30.56
N ALA A 338 9.47 -29.88 -31.14
CA ALA A 338 8.40 -30.57 -30.43
C ALA A 338 8.94 -31.41 -29.24
N PRO A 339 8.24 -31.46 -28.10
CA PRO A 339 8.67 -32.23 -26.94
C PRO A 339 8.70 -33.73 -27.23
N ALA A 340 9.72 -34.42 -26.72
CA ALA A 340 9.85 -35.87 -26.84
C ALA A 340 8.74 -36.61 -26.04
N PRO A 341 8.26 -37.77 -26.52
CA PRO A 341 7.23 -38.54 -25.83
C PRO A 341 7.71 -39.02 -24.46
N ALA A 342 6.83 -38.90 -23.45
CA ALA A 342 7.12 -39.32 -22.09
C ALA A 342 7.28 -40.84 -21.97
N ALA A 343 8.19 -41.28 -21.09
CA ALA A 343 8.41 -42.71 -20.83
C ALA A 343 7.18 -43.35 -20.16
N ALA A 344 6.86 -44.59 -20.53
CA ALA A 344 5.75 -45.33 -19.94
C ALA A 344 5.99 -45.60 -18.44
N PRO A 345 4.96 -45.52 -17.59
CA PRO A 345 5.09 -45.77 -16.15
C PRO A 345 5.48 -47.21 -15.86
N ALA A 346 6.37 -47.40 -14.87
CA ALA A 346 6.79 -48.71 -14.42
C ALA A 346 5.63 -49.48 -13.73
N PRO A 347 5.56 -50.82 -13.85
CA PRO A 347 4.52 -51.62 -13.21
C PRO A 347 4.58 -51.52 -11.68
N ALA A 348 3.41 -51.48 -11.05
CA ALA A 348 3.29 -51.38 -9.59
C ALA A 348 3.82 -52.64 -8.89
N PRO A 349 4.45 -52.51 -7.71
CA PRO A 349 4.93 -53.66 -6.93
C PRO A 349 3.78 -54.53 -6.42
N ALA A 350 3.99 -55.84 -6.40
CA ALA A 350 3.00 -56.81 -5.93
C ALA A 350 2.72 -56.66 -4.42
N PRO A 351 1.48 -56.90 -3.95
CA PRO A 351 1.13 -56.78 -2.54
C PRO A 351 1.85 -57.81 -1.67
N ALA A 352 2.28 -57.37 -0.49
CA ALA A 352 2.95 -58.23 0.49
C ALA A 352 2.00 -59.30 1.07
N PRO A 353 2.50 -60.50 1.41
CA PRO A 353 1.68 -61.57 2.00
C PRO A 353 1.15 -61.18 3.39
N ALA A 354 -0.09 -61.55 3.69
CA ALA A 354 -0.73 -61.26 4.96
C ALA A 354 -0.07 -62.03 6.14
N PRO A 355 0.01 -61.42 7.34
CA PRO A 355 0.59 -62.07 8.51
C PRO A 355 -0.27 -63.25 8.98
N ALA A 356 0.38 -64.35 9.36
CA ALA A 356 -0.28 -65.53 9.90
C ALA A 356 -0.87 -65.27 11.31
N PRO A 357 -2.04 -65.87 11.65
CA PRO A 357 -2.66 -65.67 12.96
C PRO A 357 -1.82 -66.29 14.08
N LEU A 358 -1.55 -65.49 15.12
CA LEU A 358 -0.91 -65.95 16.36
C LEU A 358 -1.84 -66.90 17.12
N ALA A 359 -1.38 -68.13 17.33
CA ALA A 359 -2.07 -69.08 18.20
C ALA A 359 -1.94 -68.65 19.67
N VAL A 360 -3.06 -68.25 20.28
CA VAL A 360 -3.14 -67.99 21.71
C VAL A 360 -3.05 -69.33 22.45
N LEU A 361 -1.95 -69.54 23.18
CA LEU A 361 -1.77 -70.71 24.03
C LEU A 361 -2.68 -70.55 25.26
N GLY A 362 -3.58 -71.51 25.50
CA GLY A 362 -4.52 -71.45 26.61
C GLY A 362 -3.86 -71.76 27.96
N GLU A 363 -4.15 -70.94 28.97
CA GLU A 363 -3.87 -71.27 30.37
C GLU A 363 -4.88 -72.31 30.86
N HIS A 364 -4.40 -73.52 31.14
CA HIS A 364 -5.16 -74.54 31.87
C HIS A 364 -5.04 -74.27 33.38
N ARG A 365 -6.19 -74.35 34.06
CA ARG A 365 -6.37 -74.09 35.49
C ARG A 365 -6.21 -75.36 36.33
#